data_AF-A0A4Q3UCG2-F1
#
_entry.id   AF-A0A4Q3UCG2-F1
#
_cell.length_a   1.000
_cell.length_b   1.000
_cell.length_c   1.000
_cell.angle_alpha   90.00
_cell.angle_beta   90.00
_cell.angle_gamma   90.00
#
_symmetry.space_group_name_H-M   'P 1'
#
loop_
_entity.id
_entity.type
_entity.pdbx_description
1 polymer ?
#
loop_
_entity_poly.entity_id
_entity_poly.type
_entity_poly.pdbx_seq_one_letter_code
_entity_poly.pdbx_strand_id
1 'polypeptide(L)'
;MIVYGDPSHETTLATLSLRLRSQLANLSPKASLDALRAALIEAGQMEQAVHDALDDAEAIGRCEAATDALAETFVRCWSGQPFEIPTIGELPEDNQIVTVKLPEGFAFYGLYPEGYIVAVQRWLASVRPVEPVAVIGIRSIGTTLSAIVTATLQAEDVTAHRFTVRPGGHPFQRRIEIAPSDLRKAQWALIVDEGPGLSGSSMASVAEAVHKAGIPRDQIAFFPGHGGEPGAHASEETRAWWTSVPRFFTPTEALRWDGQALEEVLADATGDVRQIREISGGAWRELVFSSRDEWPSVALPFERRKILITRRDGSAVLWKYVGLTVPGTTLGFEAQPWVEGKALRREDLKRDVIDRLGRHIASVAGPPLTGEAAVKARERLVKMVRVNLEEAGLEIPTLTPSQEQGGPSAGEYRLAPWEWRRLPNGDIVKTGRISPTLDHTIVGRHPLAWDIAGAMVEWDLDEEAEKALLANAPKVSSEALRFYRLAYAAFRMGMCAMCAGMSDQAEARRLRRDDAFYREAILRLL
;
A
#
# COMPACT_ATOMS: atom_id res chain seq x y z
N MET A 1 -7.82 -7.09 16.86
CA MET A 1 -8.53 -5.98 16.21
C MET A 1 -8.40 -6.17 14.73
N ILE A 2 -9.43 -5.88 13.93
CA ILE A 2 -9.31 -6.01 12.47
C ILE A 2 -9.25 -4.61 11.86
N VAL A 3 -8.03 -4.15 11.58
CA VAL A 3 -7.75 -2.89 10.89
C VAL A 3 -7.00 -3.13 9.58
N TYR A 4 -5.97 -3.97 9.61
CA TYR A 4 -5.21 -4.34 8.42
C TYR A 4 -6.03 -5.23 7.48
N GLY A 5 -5.91 -4.94 6.18
CA GLY A 5 -6.37 -5.83 5.12
C GLY A 5 -5.24 -6.72 4.60
N ASP A 6 -5.59 -7.64 3.72
CA ASP A 6 -4.67 -8.26 2.76
C ASP A 6 -5.14 -7.76 1.38
N PRO A 7 -4.74 -6.54 0.96
CA PRO A 7 -5.39 -5.86 -0.15
C PRO A 7 -5.21 -6.66 -1.44
N SER A 8 -6.32 -7.08 -2.02
CA SER A 8 -6.35 -7.85 -3.26
C SER A 8 -7.53 -7.43 -4.12
N HIS A 9 -7.45 -7.77 -5.40
CA HIS A 9 -8.58 -7.62 -6.32
C HIS A 9 -8.67 -8.83 -7.25
N GLU A 10 -9.89 -9.14 -7.65
CA GLU A 10 -10.17 -10.13 -8.67
C GLU A 10 -10.23 -9.47 -10.05
N THR A 11 -9.68 -10.16 -11.04
CA THR A 11 -9.69 -9.74 -12.45
C THR A 11 -9.55 -10.98 -13.34
N THR A 12 -9.60 -10.83 -14.66
CA THR A 12 -9.37 -11.94 -15.59
C THR A 12 -7.94 -11.95 -16.12
N LEU A 13 -7.45 -13.12 -16.53
CA LEU A 13 -6.15 -13.22 -17.21
C LEU A 13 -6.12 -12.39 -18.50
N ALA A 14 -7.21 -12.39 -19.27
CA ALA A 14 -7.39 -11.48 -20.41
C ALA A 14 -7.15 -10.00 -20.07
N THR A 15 -7.68 -9.54 -18.93
CA THR A 15 -7.54 -8.15 -18.49
C THR A 15 -6.10 -7.83 -18.09
N LEU A 16 -5.43 -8.73 -17.36
CA LEU A 16 -4.03 -8.57 -16.98
C LEU A 16 -3.10 -8.54 -18.19
N SER A 17 -3.29 -9.50 -19.11
CA SER A 17 -2.54 -9.58 -20.37
C SER A 17 -2.70 -8.32 -21.20
N LEU A 18 -3.94 -7.84 -21.38
CA LEU A 18 -4.21 -6.61 -22.12
C LEU A 18 -3.56 -5.39 -21.48
N ARG A 19 -3.61 -5.28 -20.15
CA ARG A 19 -3.00 -4.17 -19.41
C ARG A 19 -1.48 -4.15 -19.59
N LEU A 20 -0.82 -5.29 -19.38
CA LEU A 20 0.62 -5.40 -19.54
C LEU A 20 1.05 -5.13 -20.99
N ARG A 21 0.36 -5.70 -21.99
CA ARG A 21 0.64 -5.41 -23.40
C ARG A 21 0.44 -3.94 -23.75
N SER A 22 -0.60 -3.31 -23.23
CA SER A 22 -0.85 -1.88 -23.43
C SER A 22 0.26 -1.03 -22.81
N GLN A 23 0.77 -1.39 -21.63
CA GLN A 23 1.91 -0.70 -21.04
C GLN A 23 3.16 -0.84 -21.90
N LEU A 24 3.49 -2.06 -22.33
CA LEU A 24 4.65 -2.31 -23.19
C LEU A 24 4.59 -1.57 -24.52
N ALA A 25 3.41 -1.52 -25.15
CA ALA A 25 3.21 -0.80 -26.40
C ALA A 25 3.42 0.72 -26.27
N ASN A 26 3.27 1.26 -25.05
CA ASN A 26 3.52 2.67 -24.75
C ASN A 26 4.99 2.94 -24.33
N LEU A 27 5.80 1.91 -24.13
CA LEU A 27 7.23 2.07 -23.87
C LEU A 27 7.97 2.40 -25.16
N SER A 28 9.04 3.17 -25.02
CA SER A 28 9.98 3.46 -26.10
C SER A 28 11.41 3.23 -25.60
N PRO A 29 12.42 3.22 -26.49
CA PRO A 29 13.83 3.22 -26.06
C PRO A 29 14.24 4.43 -25.20
N LYS A 30 13.38 5.45 -25.09
CA LYS A 30 13.53 6.61 -24.19
C LYS A 30 12.52 6.56 -23.02
N ALA A 31 11.95 5.38 -22.74
CA ALA A 31 11.05 5.19 -21.61
C ALA A 31 11.73 5.68 -20.33
N SER A 32 10.98 6.40 -19.51
CA SER A 32 11.47 6.74 -18.18
C SER A 32 11.59 5.48 -17.34
N LEU A 33 12.49 5.52 -16.36
CA LEU A 33 12.61 4.46 -15.37
C LEU A 33 11.27 4.20 -14.64
N ASP A 34 10.45 5.22 -14.44
CA ASP A 34 9.10 5.10 -13.87
C ASP A 34 8.16 4.24 -14.72
N ALA A 35 8.20 4.39 -16.05
CA ALA A 35 7.38 3.57 -16.94
C ALA A 35 7.83 2.11 -16.96
N LEU A 36 9.16 1.86 -16.97
CA LEU A 36 9.71 0.51 -16.85
C LEU A 36 9.37 -0.12 -15.49
N ARG A 37 9.43 0.66 -14.41
CA ARG A 37 9.08 0.20 -13.07
C ARG A 37 7.62 -0.23 -13.00
N ALA A 38 6.71 0.56 -13.55
CA ALA A 38 5.29 0.22 -13.59
C ALA A 38 5.05 -1.10 -14.37
N ALA A 39 5.62 -1.23 -15.57
CA ALA A 39 5.51 -2.44 -16.39
C ALA A 39 6.05 -3.68 -15.69
N LEU A 40 7.22 -3.57 -15.05
CA LEU A 40 7.83 -4.65 -14.27
C LEU A 40 6.95 -5.08 -13.07
N ILE A 41 6.40 -4.12 -12.33
CA ILE A 41 5.51 -4.43 -11.19
C ILE A 41 4.25 -5.13 -11.68
N GLU A 42 3.67 -4.69 -12.80
CA GLU A 42 2.50 -5.33 -13.39
C GLU A 42 2.80 -6.75 -13.90
N ALA A 43 3.96 -6.97 -14.51
CA ALA A 43 4.40 -8.31 -14.89
C ALA A 43 4.54 -9.23 -13.67
N GLY A 44 5.15 -8.76 -12.59
CA GLY A 44 5.25 -9.55 -11.34
C GLY A 44 3.90 -9.81 -10.68
N GLN A 45 2.94 -8.89 -10.76
CA GLN A 45 1.55 -9.14 -10.33
C GLN A 45 0.88 -10.23 -11.16
N MET A 46 1.08 -10.22 -12.48
CA MET A 46 0.57 -11.25 -13.38
C MET A 46 1.20 -12.61 -13.10
N GLU A 47 2.53 -12.65 -12.94
CA GLU A 47 3.26 -13.86 -12.54
C GLU A 47 2.69 -14.43 -11.23
N GLN A 48 2.48 -13.59 -10.21
CA GLN A 48 1.87 -14.02 -8.94
C GLN A 48 0.48 -14.61 -9.14
N ALA A 49 -0.37 -13.93 -9.91
CA ALA A 49 -1.75 -14.36 -10.12
C ALA A 49 -1.82 -15.71 -10.83
N VAL A 50 -0.98 -15.92 -11.85
CA VAL A 50 -0.88 -17.19 -12.59
C VAL A 50 -0.34 -18.30 -11.69
N HIS A 51 0.74 -18.06 -10.94
CA HIS A 51 1.33 -19.00 -9.99
C HIS A 51 0.37 -19.42 -8.86
N ASP A 52 -0.55 -18.55 -8.47
CA ASP A 52 -1.51 -18.84 -7.39
C ASP A 52 -2.80 -19.51 -7.91
N ALA A 53 -3.11 -19.39 -9.20
CA ALA A 53 -4.40 -19.81 -9.76
C ALA A 53 -4.34 -20.96 -10.76
N LEU A 54 -3.21 -21.17 -11.44
CA LEU A 54 -3.07 -22.18 -12.50
C LEU A 54 -2.16 -23.33 -12.08
N ASP A 55 -2.50 -24.53 -12.54
CA ASP A 55 -1.61 -25.69 -12.57
C ASP A 55 -1.15 -25.92 -14.02
N ASP A 56 -0.56 -24.88 -14.61
CA ASP A 56 -0.06 -24.86 -15.99
C ASP A 56 1.37 -24.33 -15.99
N ALA A 57 2.33 -25.25 -16.04
CA ALA A 57 3.75 -24.93 -16.03
C ALA A 57 4.20 -24.09 -17.24
N GLU A 58 3.52 -24.22 -18.38
CA GLU A 58 3.86 -23.44 -19.58
C GLU A 58 3.38 -22.00 -19.42
N ALA A 59 2.14 -21.79 -18.98
CA ALA A 59 1.61 -20.45 -18.70
C ALA A 59 2.41 -19.74 -17.59
N ILE A 60 2.77 -20.47 -16.54
CA ILE A 60 3.66 -19.99 -15.48
C ILE A 60 5.00 -19.54 -16.07
N GLY A 61 5.67 -20.42 -16.83
CA GLY A 61 6.98 -20.12 -17.42
C GLY A 61 6.96 -18.92 -18.37
N ARG A 62 5.87 -18.72 -19.14
CA ARG A 62 5.70 -17.53 -20.00
C ARG A 62 5.59 -16.24 -19.18
N CYS A 63 4.92 -16.26 -18.03
CA CYS A 63 4.83 -15.10 -17.14
C CYS A 63 6.15 -14.83 -16.40
N GLU A 64 6.86 -15.88 -15.97
CA GLU A 64 8.19 -15.74 -15.37
C GLU A 64 9.18 -15.09 -16.35
N ALA A 65 9.21 -15.57 -17.59
CA ALA A 65 10.05 -15.02 -18.65
C ALA A 65 9.71 -13.55 -18.97
N ALA A 66 8.43 -13.18 -18.91
CA ALA A 66 7.98 -11.80 -19.08
C ALA A 66 8.53 -10.88 -17.98
N THR A 67 8.42 -11.30 -16.71
CA THR A 67 8.97 -10.56 -15.57
C THR A 67 10.49 -10.47 -15.64
N ASP A 68 11.17 -11.55 -16.03
CA ASP A 68 12.63 -11.61 -16.14
C ASP A 68 13.18 -10.68 -17.20
N ALA A 69 12.57 -10.70 -18.39
CA ALA A 69 12.98 -9.82 -19.48
C ALA A 69 12.80 -8.34 -19.11
N LEU A 70 11.70 -8.00 -18.41
CA LEU A 70 11.48 -6.65 -17.92
C LEU A 70 12.45 -6.26 -16.80
N ALA A 71 12.81 -7.19 -15.92
CA ALA A 71 13.79 -6.97 -14.86
C ALA A 71 15.18 -6.71 -15.44
N GLU A 72 15.60 -7.45 -16.47
CA GLU A 72 16.86 -7.20 -17.20
C GLU A 72 16.87 -5.81 -17.83
N THR A 73 15.83 -5.46 -18.58
CA THR A 73 15.69 -4.13 -19.19
C THR A 73 15.73 -3.02 -18.14
N PHE A 74 15.05 -3.22 -17.00
CA PHE A 74 15.05 -2.27 -15.89
C PHE A 74 16.45 -2.11 -15.28
N VAL A 75 17.18 -3.20 -15.00
CA VAL A 75 18.54 -3.16 -14.44
C VAL A 75 19.52 -2.46 -15.40
N ARG A 76 19.42 -2.73 -16.70
CA ARG A 76 20.22 -2.05 -17.73
C ARG A 76 19.93 -0.55 -17.76
N CYS A 77 18.65 -0.18 -17.79
CA CYS A 77 18.22 1.22 -17.77
C CYS A 77 18.75 1.95 -16.52
N TRP A 78 18.57 1.36 -15.34
CA TRP A 78 19.08 1.91 -14.07
C TRP A 78 20.60 2.09 -14.07
N SER A 79 21.32 1.14 -14.68
CA SER A 79 22.80 1.16 -14.73
C SER A 79 23.33 2.08 -15.85
N GLY A 80 22.48 2.81 -16.56
CA GLY A 80 22.87 3.65 -17.70
C GLY A 80 23.36 2.85 -18.91
N GLN A 81 23.10 1.54 -18.95
CA GLN A 81 23.45 0.68 -20.07
C GLN A 81 22.38 0.75 -21.16
N PRO A 82 22.76 0.57 -22.44
CA PRO A 82 21.80 0.40 -23.52
C PRO A 82 20.84 -0.75 -23.24
N PHE A 83 19.56 -0.56 -23.55
CA PHE A 83 18.53 -1.57 -23.40
C PHE A 83 17.54 -1.49 -24.56
N GLU A 84 16.82 -2.60 -24.76
CA GLU A 84 15.68 -2.67 -25.65
C GLU A 84 14.42 -3.03 -24.84
N ILE A 85 13.26 -2.64 -25.36
CA ILE A 85 11.99 -3.09 -24.78
C ILE A 85 11.81 -4.56 -25.18
N PRO A 86 11.63 -5.47 -24.21
CA PRO A 86 11.60 -6.88 -24.51
C PRO A 86 10.35 -7.23 -25.30
N THR A 87 10.50 -8.13 -26.27
CA THR A 87 9.34 -8.80 -26.87
C THR A 87 8.87 -9.88 -25.90
N ILE A 88 7.68 -9.70 -25.33
CA ILE A 88 7.08 -10.69 -24.44
C ILE A 88 6.26 -11.68 -25.27
N GLY A 89 6.40 -12.98 -24.96
CA GLY A 89 5.66 -14.06 -25.62
C GLY A 89 4.15 -14.03 -25.33
N GLU A 90 3.45 -15.05 -25.83
CA GLU A 90 1.99 -15.17 -25.63
C GLU A 90 1.64 -15.42 -24.16
N LEU A 91 1.23 -14.35 -23.49
CA LEU A 91 0.66 -14.41 -22.14
C LEU A 91 -0.72 -15.11 -22.16
N PRO A 92 -1.14 -15.77 -21.06
CA PRO A 92 -2.48 -16.37 -20.97
C PRO A 92 -3.59 -15.29 -21.04
N GLU A 93 -4.59 -15.51 -21.89
CA GLU A 93 -5.64 -14.50 -22.21
C GLU A 93 -7.06 -15.01 -21.98
N ASP A 94 -7.25 -16.10 -21.24
CA ASP A 94 -8.59 -16.60 -20.96
C ASP A 94 -9.34 -15.71 -19.95
N ASN A 95 -10.63 -15.99 -19.79
CA ASN A 95 -11.50 -15.27 -18.86
C ASN A 95 -11.49 -15.87 -17.44
N GLN A 96 -10.50 -16.70 -17.10
CA GLN A 96 -10.37 -17.23 -15.74
C GLN A 96 -10.16 -16.07 -14.77
N ILE A 97 -10.97 -16.07 -13.71
CA ILE A 97 -10.87 -15.09 -12.63
C ILE A 97 -9.68 -15.49 -11.76
N VAL A 98 -8.77 -14.54 -11.58
CA VAL A 98 -7.58 -14.67 -10.73
C VAL A 98 -7.55 -13.58 -9.68
N THR A 99 -6.90 -13.87 -8.56
CA THR A 99 -6.71 -12.89 -7.47
C THR A 99 -5.30 -12.30 -7.54
N VAL A 100 -5.23 -10.99 -7.73
CA VAL A 100 -3.98 -10.22 -7.65
C VAL A 100 -3.86 -9.65 -6.24
N LYS A 101 -2.80 -10.03 -5.54
CA LYS A 101 -2.44 -9.39 -4.26
C LYS A 101 -1.64 -8.14 -4.52
N LEU A 102 -2.09 -7.01 -3.97
CA LEU A 102 -1.41 -5.73 -4.10
C LEU A 102 -0.06 -5.80 -3.36
N PRO A 103 1.08 -5.60 -4.05
CA PRO A 103 2.37 -5.52 -3.38
C PRO A 103 2.45 -4.23 -2.54
N GLU A 104 2.34 -4.36 -1.22
CA GLU A 104 2.21 -3.20 -0.32
C GLU A 104 3.45 -2.30 -0.34
N GLY A 105 4.65 -2.86 -0.42
CA GLY A 105 5.89 -2.10 -0.59
C GLY A 105 5.81 -1.07 -1.71
N PHE A 106 5.30 -1.48 -2.88
CA PHE A 106 5.14 -0.62 -4.05
C PHE A 106 3.94 0.31 -3.93
N ALA A 107 2.84 -0.16 -3.37
CA ALA A 107 1.63 0.64 -3.26
C ALA A 107 1.75 1.72 -2.18
N PHE A 108 2.43 1.41 -1.07
CA PHE A 108 2.23 2.09 0.19
C PHE A 108 3.48 2.64 0.86
N TYR A 109 4.60 1.93 0.76
CA TYR A 109 5.77 2.19 1.60
C TYR A 109 6.92 2.88 0.86
N GLY A 110 6.83 3.06 -0.47
CA GLY A 110 7.94 3.62 -1.24
C GLY A 110 9.12 2.65 -1.33
N LEU A 111 8.84 1.35 -1.45
CA LEU A 111 9.85 0.32 -1.64
C LEU A 111 10.27 0.27 -3.11
N TYR A 112 11.41 0.87 -3.45
CA TYR A 112 11.88 0.94 -4.83
C TYR A 112 12.65 -0.34 -5.21
N PRO A 113 12.34 -1.00 -6.35
CA PRO A 113 13.13 -2.12 -6.88
C PRO A 113 14.63 -1.82 -7.01
N GLU A 114 15.00 -0.57 -7.28
CA GLU A 114 16.39 -0.10 -7.31
C GLU A 114 17.15 -0.36 -6.00
N GLY A 115 16.45 -0.35 -4.87
CA GLY A 115 17.01 -0.70 -3.57
C GLY A 115 17.58 -2.11 -3.53
N TYR A 116 16.98 -3.03 -4.28
CA TYR A 116 17.42 -4.42 -4.38
C TYR A 116 18.63 -4.57 -5.31
N ILE A 117 18.76 -3.75 -6.35
CA ILE A 117 19.97 -3.68 -7.18
C ILE A 117 21.17 -3.29 -6.30
N VAL A 118 21.03 -2.20 -5.54
CA VAL A 118 22.09 -1.72 -4.65
C VAL A 118 22.37 -2.72 -3.52
N ALA A 119 21.34 -3.42 -3.03
CA ALA A 119 21.51 -4.48 -2.02
C ALA A 119 22.34 -5.64 -2.57
N VAL A 120 22.13 -6.06 -3.83
CA VAL A 120 22.92 -7.11 -4.48
C VAL A 120 24.37 -6.67 -4.64
N GLN A 121 24.62 -5.44 -5.08
CA GLN A 121 25.98 -4.89 -5.20
C GLN A 121 26.72 -4.89 -3.85
N ARG A 122 26.02 -4.56 -2.76
CA ARG A 122 26.58 -4.65 -1.39
C ARG A 122 26.87 -6.09 -0.98
N TRP A 123 26.00 -7.04 -1.35
CA TRP A 123 26.25 -8.45 -1.11
C TRP A 123 27.48 -8.94 -1.86
N LEU A 124 27.60 -8.65 -3.16
CA LEU A 124 28.76 -9.00 -4.01
C LEU A 124 30.08 -8.36 -3.54
N ALA A 125 30.02 -7.21 -2.86
CA ALA A 125 31.20 -6.61 -2.25
C ALA A 125 31.76 -7.44 -1.08
N SER A 126 30.91 -8.26 -0.44
CA SER A 126 31.25 -9.10 0.72
C SER A 126 31.36 -10.59 0.39
N VAL A 127 30.78 -11.03 -0.72
CA VAL A 127 30.71 -12.43 -1.15
C VAL A 127 31.11 -12.53 -2.61
N ARG A 128 31.94 -13.51 -2.95
CA ARG A 128 32.25 -13.87 -4.34
C ARG A 128 31.76 -15.29 -4.60
N PRO A 129 30.52 -15.48 -5.09
CA PRO A 129 30.02 -16.81 -5.40
C PRO A 129 30.82 -17.39 -6.57
N VAL A 130 31.22 -18.66 -6.45
CA VAL A 130 31.94 -19.41 -7.51
C VAL A 130 31.06 -20.46 -8.18
N GLU A 131 29.93 -20.77 -7.54
CA GLU A 131 28.89 -21.68 -7.99
C GLU A 131 27.57 -20.91 -8.15
N PRO A 132 26.52 -21.51 -8.76
CA PRO A 132 25.24 -20.84 -8.95
C PRO A 132 24.61 -20.31 -7.65
N VAL A 133 23.84 -19.23 -7.77
CA VAL A 133 23.07 -18.62 -6.68
C VAL A 133 21.57 -18.87 -6.90
N ALA A 134 20.88 -19.38 -5.88
CA ALA A 134 19.44 -19.50 -5.88
C ALA A 134 18.79 -18.23 -5.30
N VAL A 135 17.91 -17.60 -6.07
CA VAL A 135 17.14 -16.42 -5.63
C VAL A 135 15.69 -16.83 -5.39
N ILE A 136 15.21 -16.66 -4.17
CA ILE A 136 13.92 -17.19 -3.72
C ILE A 136 13.00 -16.03 -3.37
N GLY A 137 12.05 -15.74 -4.26
CA GLY A 137 11.05 -14.70 -4.06
C GLY A 137 9.86 -15.19 -3.23
N ILE A 138 9.47 -14.46 -2.18
CA ILE A 138 8.25 -14.76 -1.43
C ILE A 138 7.07 -14.03 -2.07
N ARG A 139 6.08 -14.78 -2.55
CA ARG A 139 4.87 -14.22 -3.17
C ARG A 139 4.05 -13.42 -2.12
N SER A 140 3.57 -12.22 -2.45
CA SER A 140 3.40 -11.64 -3.79
C SER A 140 4.60 -10.84 -4.30
N ILE A 141 5.03 -9.80 -3.58
CA ILE A 141 6.02 -8.81 -4.05
C ILE A 141 7.36 -9.44 -4.47
N GLY A 142 7.71 -10.60 -3.91
CA GLY A 142 8.90 -11.36 -4.27
C GLY A 142 8.95 -11.84 -5.72
N THR A 143 7.84 -11.89 -6.48
CA THR A 143 7.89 -12.17 -7.93
C THR A 143 8.72 -11.11 -8.66
N THR A 144 8.37 -9.83 -8.47
CA THR A 144 9.11 -8.70 -9.03
C THR A 144 10.52 -8.59 -8.46
N LEU A 145 10.65 -8.66 -7.13
CA LEU A 145 11.93 -8.38 -6.48
C LEU A 145 12.97 -9.47 -6.72
N SER A 146 12.57 -10.75 -6.76
CA SER A 146 13.49 -11.85 -7.10
C SER A 146 13.98 -11.77 -8.54
N ALA A 147 13.14 -11.32 -9.49
CA ALA A 147 13.56 -11.06 -10.86
C ALA A 147 14.63 -9.97 -10.93
N ILE A 148 14.47 -8.87 -10.19
CA ILE A 148 15.48 -7.80 -10.10
C ILE A 148 16.80 -8.28 -9.49
N VAL A 149 16.73 -9.03 -8.38
CA VAL A 149 17.93 -9.58 -7.74
C VAL A 149 18.67 -10.50 -8.71
N THR A 150 17.94 -11.35 -9.44
CA THR A 150 18.51 -12.29 -10.40
C THR A 150 19.13 -11.57 -11.60
N ALA A 151 18.42 -10.61 -12.19
CA ALA A 151 18.92 -9.79 -13.30
C ALA A 151 20.17 -8.99 -12.90
N THR A 152 20.23 -8.50 -11.66
CA THR A 152 21.42 -7.78 -11.15
C THR A 152 22.62 -8.72 -11.00
N LEU A 153 22.43 -9.93 -10.46
CA LEU A 153 23.49 -10.94 -10.38
C LEU A 153 24.02 -11.30 -11.77
N GLN A 154 23.13 -11.52 -12.73
CA GLN A 154 23.50 -11.88 -14.10
C GLN A 154 24.24 -10.73 -14.82
N ALA A 155 23.86 -9.47 -14.55
CA ALA A 155 24.57 -8.30 -15.07
C ALA A 155 26.00 -8.15 -14.51
N GLU A 156 26.28 -8.78 -13.36
CA GLU A 156 27.60 -8.85 -12.71
C GLU A 156 28.30 -10.20 -12.96
N ASP A 157 27.93 -10.89 -14.05
CA ASP A 157 28.48 -12.18 -14.49
C ASP A 157 28.35 -13.33 -13.45
N VAL A 158 27.38 -13.24 -12.54
CA VAL A 158 27.07 -14.30 -11.58
C VAL A 158 25.97 -15.20 -12.12
N THR A 159 26.25 -16.51 -12.17
CA THR A 159 25.23 -17.51 -12.53
C THR A 159 24.17 -17.57 -11.44
N ALA A 160 22.93 -17.22 -11.78
CA ALA A 160 21.82 -17.24 -10.86
C ALA A 160 20.54 -17.77 -11.52
N HIS A 161 19.71 -18.44 -10.73
CA HIS A 161 18.34 -18.80 -11.11
C HIS A 161 17.39 -18.39 -9.99
N ARG A 162 16.13 -18.15 -10.36
CA ARG A 162 15.08 -17.88 -9.38
C ARG A 162 13.93 -18.84 -9.44
N PHE A 163 13.20 -18.88 -8.34
CA PHE A 163 11.85 -19.44 -8.24
C PHE A 163 11.11 -18.72 -7.11
N THR A 164 9.78 -18.85 -7.07
CA THR A 164 8.97 -18.18 -6.06
C THR A 164 8.20 -19.16 -5.18
N VAL A 165 8.01 -18.80 -3.92
CA VAL A 165 7.38 -19.65 -2.90
C VAL A 165 6.21 -18.93 -2.24
N ARG A 166 5.25 -19.71 -1.73
CA ARG A 166 4.08 -19.23 -0.99
C ARG A 166 4.00 -19.92 0.38
N PRO A 167 4.69 -19.42 1.42
CA PRO A 167 4.64 -20.02 2.75
C PRO A 167 3.21 -20.14 3.30
N GLY A 168 2.82 -21.36 3.68
CA GLY A 168 1.50 -21.70 4.19
C GLY A 168 1.40 -21.61 5.72
N GLY A 169 0.24 -21.97 6.26
CA GLY A 169 0.01 -22.02 7.72
C GLY A 169 -0.33 -20.67 8.36
N HIS A 170 -0.27 -20.64 9.69
CA HIS A 170 -0.64 -19.48 10.50
C HIS A 170 0.23 -18.26 10.16
N PRO A 171 -0.31 -17.02 10.07
CA PRO A 171 0.44 -15.84 9.64
C PRO A 171 1.72 -15.51 10.43
N PHE A 172 1.79 -15.94 11.68
CA PHE A 172 2.96 -15.76 12.56
C PHE A 172 3.81 -17.02 12.74
N GLN A 173 3.45 -18.12 12.07
CA GLN A 173 4.14 -19.42 12.14
C GLN A 173 4.09 -20.08 10.75
N ARG A 174 4.61 -19.36 9.74
CA ARG A 174 4.63 -19.84 8.36
C ARG A 174 5.47 -21.10 8.21
N ARG A 175 5.10 -21.95 7.26
CA ARG A 175 5.81 -23.19 6.92
C ARG A 175 5.86 -23.36 5.41
N ILE A 176 6.95 -23.94 4.93
CA ILE A 176 7.16 -24.29 3.52
C ILE A 176 8.14 -25.45 3.45
N GLU A 177 8.07 -26.21 2.36
CA GLU A 177 9.04 -27.24 2.01
C GLU A 177 9.74 -26.82 0.71
N ILE A 178 11.06 -27.04 0.65
CA ILE A 178 11.89 -26.79 -0.53
C ILE A 178 12.69 -28.07 -0.74
N ALA A 179 12.62 -28.63 -1.96
CA ALA A 179 13.39 -29.82 -2.28
C ALA A 179 14.83 -29.44 -2.65
N PRO A 180 15.83 -30.30 -2.37
CA PRO A 180 17.20 -30.06 -2.83
C PRO A 180 17.34 -29.84 -4.35
N SER A 181 16.42 -30.42 -5.15
CA SER A 181 16.36 -30.21 -6.60
C SER A 181 16.03 -28.78 -7.00
N ASP A 182 15.21 -28.07 -6.22
CA ASP A 182 14.79 -26.69 -6.51
C ASP A 182 15.97 -25.72 -6.40
N LEU A 183 16.94 -26.06 -5.54
CA LEU A 183 18.16 -25.29 -5.34
C LEU A 183 19.17 -25.45 -6.48
N ARG A 184 18.99 -26.43 -7.40
CA ARG A 184 19.84 -26.65 -8.59
C ARG A 184 21.36 -26.59 -8.30
N LYS A 185 21.79 -27.17 -7.17
CA LYS A 185 23.19 -27.16 -6.68
C LYS A 185 23.74 -25.76 -6.38
N ALA A 186 22.89 -24.80 -6.07
CA ALA A 186 23.33 -23.47 -5.67
C ALA A 186 24.18 -23.52 -4.40
N GLN A 187 25.22 -22.70 -4.37
CA GLN A 187 26.03 -22.46 -3.18
C GLN A 187 25.30 -21.52 -2.23
N TRP A 188 24.75 -20.42 -2.76
CA TRP A 188 24.07 -19.41 -1.96
C TRP A 188 22.56 -19.40 -2.20
N ALA A 189 21.80 -19.08 -1.16
CA ALA A 189 20.39 -18.79 -1.26
C ALA A 189 20.08 -17.36 -0.79
N LEU A 190 19.51 -16.54 -1.68
CA LEU A 190 19.07 -15.18 -1.39
C LEU A 190 17.55 -15.17 -1.26
N ILE A 191 17.04 -14.85 -0.08
CA ILE A 191 15.60 -14.85 0.20
C ILE A 191 15.10 -13.42 0.12
N VAL A 192 14.16 -13.17 -0.79
CA VAL A 192 13.75 -11.84 -1.23
C VAL A 192 12.28 -11.59 -0.90
N ASP A 193 12.03 -10.56 -0.09
CA ASP A 193 10.69 -10.14 0.34
C ASP A 193 10.70 -8.68 0.84
N GLU A 194 9.54 -8.10 1.15
CA GLU A 194 9.42 -6.78 1.79
C GLU A 194 9.57 -6.79 3.32
N GLY A 195 9.43 -7.98 3.95
CA GLY A 195 9.37 -8.17 5.41
C GLY A 195 10.57 -7.61 6.21
N PRO A 196 10.58 -7.73 7.55
CA PRO A 196 9.87 -8.75 8.36
C PRO A 196 8.40 -8.48 8.77
N GLY A 197 7.83 -7.29 8.60
CA GLY A 197 6.46 -6.99 9.07
C GLY A 197 6.22 -7.38 10.55
N LEU A 198 5.01 -7.86 10.89
CA LEU A 198 4.61 -8.14 12.29
C LEU A 198 5.32 -9.34 12.94
N SER A 199 5.80 -10.31 12.17
CA SER A 199 6.37 -11.56 12.72
C SER A 199 7.68 -12.02 12.11
N GLY A 200 8.01 -11.64 10.87
CA GLY A 200 9.19 -12.14 10.14
C GLY A 200 9.14 -13.61 9.74
N SER A 201 8.01 -14.30 10.00
CA SER A 201 7.94 -15.77 9.91
C SER A 201 8.03 -16.30 8.48
N SER A 202 7.58 -15.55 7.47
CA SER A 202 7.68 -15.96 6.05
C SER A 202 9.13 -16.20 5.64
N MET A 203 10.01 -15.19 5.79
CA MET A 203 11.43 -15.31 5.43
C MET A 203 12.16 -16.35 6.29
N ALA A 204 11.86 -16.41 7.59
CA ALA A 204 12.45 -17.41 8.47
C ALA A 204 12.09 -18.84 8.06
N SER A 205 10.83 -19.10 7.69
CA SER A 205 10.40 -20.43 7.22
C SER A 205 11.09 -20.86 5.93
N VAL A 206 11.36 -19.90 5.02
CA VAL A 206 12.12 -20.17 3.80
C VAL A 206 13.59 -20.47 4.12
N ALA A 207 14.22 -19.70 5.02
CA ALA A 207 15.59 -19.96 5.46
C ALA A 207 15.74 -21.35 6.08
N GLU A 208 14.79 -21.72 6.93
CA GLU A 208 14.75 -23.05 7.54
C GLU A 208 14.62 -24.16 6.50
N ALA A 209 13.71 -24.01 5.53
CA ALA A 209 13.51 -24.98 4.45
C ALA A 209 14.75 -25.12 3.54
N VAL A 210 15.37 -24.00 3.16
CA VAL A 210 16.63 -23.96 2.40
C VAL A 210 17.75 -24.67 3.17
N HIS A 211 17.85 -24.41 4.47
CA HIS A 211 18.86 -25.04 5.30
C HIS A 211 18.68 -26.55 5.38
N LYS A 212 17.44 -27.01 5.56
CA LYS A 212 17.08 -28.44 5.52
C LYS A 212 17.35 -29.08 4.17
N ALA A 213 17.22 -28.33 3.08
CA ALA A 213 17.50 -28.78 1.72
C ALA A 213 19.00 -28.83 1.37
N GLY A 214 19.88 -28.36 2.27
CA GLY A 214 21.33 -28.61 2.21
C GLY A 214 22.22 -27.38 2.11
N ILE A 215 21.67 -26.15 2.04
CA ILE A 215 22.49 -24.92 2.04
C ILE A 215 22.86 -24.54 3.49
N PRO A 216 24.15 -24.39 3.82
CA PRO A 216 24.59 -23.95 5.15
C PRO A 216 24.01 -22.59 5.55
N ARG A 217 23.77 -22.37 6.84
CA ARG A 217 23.15 -21.14 7.36
C ARG A 217 23.96 -19.87 7.06
N ASP A 218 25.29 -19.99 7.02
CA ASP A 218 26.22 -18.92 6.65
C ASP A 218 26.27 -18.65 5.12
N GLN A 219 25.57 -19.47 4.33
CA GLN A 219 25.38 -19.31 2.88
C GLN A 219 23.93 -18.87 2.51
N ILE A 220 23.18 -18.39 3.50
CA ILE A 220 21.84 -17.82 3.32
C ILE A 220 21.92 -16.31 3.60
N ALA A 221 21.26 -15.50 2.78
CA ALA A 221 21.13 -14.06 3.00
C ALA A 221 19.68 -13.59 2.82
N PHE A 222 19.29 -12.61 3.64
CA PHE A 222 18.00 -11.95 3.56
C PHE A 222 18.11 -10.64 2.78
N PHE A 223 17.15 -10.43 1.88
CA PHE A 223 16.95 -9.19 1.15
C PHE A 223 15.58 -8.60 1.54
N PRO A 224 15.48 -7.97 2.72
CA PRO A 224 14.25 -7.33 3.20
C PRO A 224 14.07 -5.92 2.62
N GLY A 225 12.86 -5.37 2.76
CA GLY A 225 12.59 -3.99 2.36
C GLY A 225 13.16 -2.93 3.31
N HIS A 226 13.53 -3.31 4.53
CA HIS A 226 14.10 -2.42 5.54
C HIS A 226 14.99 -3.15 6.55
N GLY A 227 15.82 -2.41 7.29
CA GLY A 227 16.74 -2.96 8.29
C GLY A 227 16.14 -3.26 9.67
N GLY A 228 14.81 -3.30 9.77
CA GLY A 228 14.12 -3.49 11.05
C GLY A 228 14.16 -4.95 11.52
N GLU A 229 13.98 -5.14 12.83
CA GLU A 229 13.75 -6.47 13.41
C GLU A 229 12.29 -6.92 13.24
N PRO A 230 12.00 -8.23 13.32
CA PRO A 230 10.64 -8.73 13.39
C PRO A 230 9.82 -8.13 14.53
N GLY A 231 8.56 -7.82 14.23
CA GLY A 231 7.60 -7.21 15.16
C GLY A 231 7.25 -8.06 16.40
N ALA A 232 6.30 -7.57 17.20
CA ALA A 232 5.96 -8.15 18.50
C ALA A 232 5.45 -9.60 18.44
N HIS A 233 4.93 -10.05 17.29
CA HIS A 233 4.39 -11.40 17.10
C HIS A 233 5.43 -12.42 16.61
N ALA A 234 6.71 -12.05 16.51
CA ALA A 234 7.77 -12.97 16.12
C ALA A 234 8.07 -14.00 17.22
N SER A 235 8.12 -15.28 16.85
CA SER A 235 8.58 -16.36 17.74
C SER A 235 10.08 -16.23 18.04
N GLU A 236 10.55 -16.86 19.12
CA GLU A 236 11.99 -16.92 19.44
C GLU A 236 12.81 -17.54 18.30
N GLU A 237 12.29 -18.61 17.69
CA GLU A 237 12.90 -19.24 16.53
C GLU A 237 13.03 -18.29 15.33
N THR A 238 11.98 -17.52 15.05
CA THR A 238 12.02 -16.50 14.00
C THR A 238 13.08 -15.46 14.31
N ARG A 239 13.11 -14.94 15.54
CA ARG A 239 14.14 -13.96 15.97
C ARG A 239 15.55 -14.53 15.86
N ALA A 240 15.75 -15.81 16.15
CA ALA A 240 17.04 -16.48 15.99
C ALA A 240 17.51 -16.50 14.52
N TRP A 241 16.62 -16.77 13.57
CA TRP A 241 16.93 -16.67 12.14
C TRP A 241 17.36 -15.25 11.75
N TRP A 242 16.54 -14.25 12.10
CA TRP A 242 16.80 -12.84 11.79
C TRP A 242 18.09 -12.29 12.42
N THR A 243 18.46 -12.78 13.60
CA THR A 243 19.72 -12.39 14.27
C THR A 243 20.94 -13.00 13.59
N SER A 244 20.82 -14.22 13.07
CA SER A 244 21.95 -15.00 12.55
C SER A 244 22.21 -14.84 11.06
N VAL A 245 21.20 -14.49 10.27
CA VAL A 245 21.27 -14.43 8.82
C VAL A 245 21.61 -12.99 8.43
N PRO A 246 22.65 -12.76 7.60
CA PRO A 246 22.99 -11.42 7.15
C PRO A 246 21.84 -10.83 6.31
N ARG A 247 21.62 -9.52 6.47
CA ARG A 247 20.55 -8.77 5.82
C ARG A 247 21.14 -7.70 4.92
N PHE A 248 20.67 -7.67 3.68
CA PHE A 248 21.07 -6.69 2.67
C PHE A 248 19.84 -5.90 2.25
N PHE A 249 19.82 -4.62 2.60
CA PHE A 249 18.77 -3.69 2.21
C PHE A 249 19.36 -2.32 1.87
N THR A 250 18.60 -1.51 1.15
CA THR A 250 18.97 -0.14 0.81
C THR A 250 17.82 0.78 1.20
N PRO A 251 18.00 1.68 2.18
CA PRO A 251 16.95 2.66 2.50
C PRO A 251 16.78 3.63 1.34
N THR A 252 15.56 4.14 1.15
CA THR A 252 15.22 5.09 0.08
C THR A 252 16.12 6.32 0.09
N GLU A 253 16.54 6.79 1.27
CA GLU A 253 17.42 7.94 1.45
C GLU A 253 18.83 7.71 0.91
N ALA A 254 19.22 6.45 0.70
CA ALA A 254 20.49 6.07 0.08
C ALA A 254 20.41 5.88 -1.44
N LEU A 255 19.20 5.86 -2.02
CA LEU A 255 19.02 5.76 -3.47
C LEU A 255 19.32 7.09 -4.16
N ARG A 256 19.87 6.99 -5.37
CA ARG A 256 20.20 8.14 -6.22
C ARG A 256 19.72 7.89 -7.64
N TRP A 257 18.76 8.69 -8.11
CA TRP A 257 18.29 8.66 -9.49
C TRP A 257 19.09 9.68 -10.29
N ASP A 258 19.91 9.21 -11.23
CA ASP A 258 20.85 10.05 -11.98
C ASP A 258 21.74 10.94 -11.07
N GLY A 259 22.14 10.37 -9.93
CA GLY A 259 22.97 11.05 -8.92
C GLY A 259 22.18 11.91 -7.91
N GLN A 260 20.87 12.07 -8.09
CA GLN A 260 20.02 12.92 -7.25
C GLN A 260 19.26 12.12 -6.18
N ALA A 261 19.12 12.67 -4.98
CA ALA A 261 18.22 12.15 -3.96
C ALA A 261 16.74 12.34 -4.37
N LEU A 262 15.83 11.59 -3.73
CA LEU A 262 14.39 11.67 -4.00
C LEU A 262 13.87 13.12 -3.92
N GLU A 263 14.24 13.84 -2.86
CA GLU A 263 13.83 15.22 -2.63
C GLU A 263 14.29 16.16 -3.77
N GLU A 264 15.47 15.90 -4.33
CA GLU A 264 16.06 16.70 -5.41
C GLU A 264 15.35 16.43 -6.74
N VAL A 265 15.02 15.18 -7.05
CA VAL A 265 14.21 14.82 -8.23
C VAL A 265 12.85 15.53 -8.19
N LEU A 266 12.19 15.52 -7.03
CA LEU A 266 10.90 16.19 -6.86
C LEU A 266 11.03 17.72 -6.89
N ALA A 267 12.15 18.27 -6.40
CA ALA A 267 12.46 19.69 -6.50
C ALA A 267 12.62 20.15 -7.95
N ASP A 268 13.35 19.38 -8.76
CA ASP A 268 13.55 19.66 -10.18
C ASP A 268 12.24 19.56 -10.96
N ALA A 269 11.41 18.55 -10.68
CA ALA A 269 10.08 18.44 -11.25
C ALA A 269 9.14 19.60 -10.85
N THR A 270 9.39 20.23 -9.69
CA THR A 270 8.63 21.40 -9.22
C THR A 270 9.10 22.70 -9.88
N GLY A 271 10.41 22.90 -10.03
CA GLY A 271 11.02 24.14 -10.51
C GLY A 271 10.94 25.32 -9.52
N ASP A 272 11.85 26.29 -9.70
CA ASP A 272 11.96 27.54 -8.92
C ASP A 272 11.94 27.35 -7.39
N VAL A 273 12.70 26.37 -6.90
CA VAL A 273 12.65 25.95 -5.51
C VAL A 273 13.34 26.95 -4.57
N ARG A 274 12.68 27.24 -3.46
CA ARG A 274 13.20 27.98 -2.31
C ARG A 274 13.48 27.08 -1.11
N GLN A 275 12.57 26.13 -0.83
CA GLN A 275 12.65 25.27 0.34
C GLN A 275 12.00 23.91 0.08
N ILE A 276 12.58 22.86 0.64
CA ILE A 276 12.04 21.50 0.66
C ILE A 276 11.84 21.10 2.13
N ARG A 277 10.68 20.50 2.45
CA ARG A 277 10.34 20.02 3.79
C ARG A 277 9.66 18.66 3.74
N GLU A 278 10.22 17.69 4.45
CA GLU A 278 9.53 16.44 4.78
C GLU A 278 8.46 16.75 5.84
N ILE A 279 7.19 16.41 5.57
CA ILE A 279 6.06 16.69 6.46
C ILE A 279 5.17 15.46 6.72
N SER A 280 5.75 14.26 6.62
CA SER A 280 5.07 12.99 6.89
C SER A 280 4.80 12.77 8.37
N GLY A 281 4.13 11.65 8.70
CA GLY A 281 3.94 11.22 10.08
C GLY A 281 3.22 12.25 10.96
N GLY A 282 2.40 13.13 10.35
CA GLY A 282 1.73 14.20 11.06
C GLY A 282 2.52 15.49 11.26
N ALA A 283 3.74 15.62 10.74
CA ALA A 283 4.52 16.86 10.81
C ALA A 283 3.85 18.02 10.05
N TRP A 284 3.01 17.72 9.05
CA TRP A 284 2.14 18.69 8.39
C TRP A 284 1.25 19.49 9.36
N ARG A 285 0.94 18.97 10.55
CA ARG A 285 0.11 19.66 11.56
C ARG A 285 0.75 20.97 12.05
N GLU A 286 2.08 21.06 12.02
CA GLU A 286 2.83 22.29 12.36
C GLU A 286 2.58 23.44 11.39
N LEU A 287 2.24 23.12 10.14
CA LEU A 287 1.93 24.10 9.11
C LEU A 287 0.47 24.53 9.13
N VAL A 288 -0.37 23.74 9.78
CA VAL A 288 -1.82 23.81 9.65
C VAL A 288 -2.49 24.40 10.88
N PHE A 289 -1.97 24.06 12.06
CA PHE A 289 -2.57 24.42 13.34
C PHE A 289 -1.67 25.37 14.11
N SER A 290 -2.31 26.30 14.81
CA SER A 290 -1.62 27.33 15.59
C SER A 290 -1.06 26.80 16.90
N SER A 291 -1.66 25.74 17.45
CA SER A 291 -1.24 25.08 18.69
C SER A 291 -1.30 23.56 18.56
N ARG A 292 -0.40 22.88 19.30
CA ARG A 292 -0.35 21.42 19.41
C ARG A 292 -1.58 20.81 20.07
N ASP A 293 -2.35 21.58 20.81
CA ASP A 293 -3.60 21.13 21.44
C ASP A 293 -4.73 20.96 20.42
N GLU A 294 -4.62 21.66 19.29
CA GLU A 294 -5.57 21.62 18.17
C GLU A 294 -5.29 20.46 17.22
N TRP A 295 -4.18 19.74 17.41
CA TRP A 295 -3.76 18.69 16.51
C TRP A 295 -4.75 17.52 16.52
N PRO A 296 -5.25 17.09 15.35
CA PRO A 296 -5.95 15.83 15.22
C PRO A 296 -4.98 14.68 15.49
N SER A 297 -5.52 13.52 15.89
CA SER A 297 -4.69 12.32 15.96
C SER A 297 -4.24 11.89 14.55
N VAL A 298 -3.11 11.19 14.50
CA VAL A 298 -2.54 10.63 13.28
C VAL A 298 -2.32 9.14 13.49
N ALA A 299 -2.86 8.35 12.57
CA ALA A 299 -2.62 6.91 12.51
C ALA A 299 -1.28 6.67 11.80
N LEU A 300 -0.17 6.82 12.54
CA LEU A 300 1.19 6.82 12.00
C LEU A 300 1.52 5.67 11.04
N PRO A 301 1.15 4.40 11.31
CA PRO A 301 1.44 3.28 10.39
C PRO A 301 0.80 3.41 9.00
N PHE A 302 -0.14 4.33 8.86
CA PHE A 302 -1.01 4.51 7.70
C PHE A 302 -0.79 5.84 6.97
N GLU A 303 0.11 6.67 7.49
CA GLU A 303 0.45 7.94 6.87
C GLU A 303 1.31 7.75 5.63
N ARG A 304 0.88 8.34 4.52
CA ARG A 304 1.68 8.44 3.29
C ARG A 304 2.84 9.41 3.48
N ARG A 305 3.96 9.11 2.80
CA ARG A 305 5.07 10.05 2.68
C ARG A 305 4.62 11.34 1.98
N LYS A 306 5.04 12.50 2.49
CA LYS A 306 4.65 13.85 2.06
C LYS A 306 5.84 14.79 2.10
N ILE A 307 6.12 15.42 0.96
CA ILE A 307 7.19 16.41 0.83
C ILE A 307 6.56 17.70 0.32
N LEU A 308 6.75 18.78 1.07
CA LEU A 308 6.31 20.11 0.69
C LEU A 308 7.47 20.88 0.09
N ILE A 309 7.28 21.36 -1.14
CA ILE A 309 8.26 22.18 -1.84
C ILE A 309 7.67 23.58 -2.01
N THR A 310 8.34 24.57 -1.42
CA THR A 310 7.98 25.98 -1.54
C THR A 310 8.84 26.64 -2.62
N ARG A 311 8.19 27.34 -3.54
CA ARG A 311 8.83 28.09 -4.62
C ARG A 311 9.29 29.48 -4.17
N ARG A 312 10.11 30.16 -4.97
CA ARG A 312 10.60 31.52 -4.64
C ARG A 312 9.50 32.57 -4.65
N ASP A 313 8.47 32.38 -5.47
CA ASP A 313 7.26 33.22 -5.49
C ASP A 313 6.35 33.04 -4.25
N GLY A 314 6.66 32.07 -3.37
CA GLY A 314 5.90 31.77 -2.16
C GLY A 314 4.77 30.74 -2.35
N SER A 315 4.46 30.33 -3.58
CA SER A 315 3.57 29.19 -3.81
C SER A 315 4.21 27.89 -3.35
N ALA A 316 3.41 26.87 -3.04
CA ALA A 316 3.93 25.57 -2.60
C ALA A 316 3.20 24.39 -3.25
N VAL A 317 3.95 23.31 -3.44
CA VAL A 317 3.50 22.04 -4.01
C VAL A 317 3.70 20.95 -2.98
N LEU A 318 2.63 20.23 -2.66
CA LEU A 318 2.66 19.01 -1.87
C LEU A 318 2.85 17.81 -2.80
N TRP A 319 3.96 17.10 -2.62
CA TRP A 319 4.18 15.80 -3.20
C TRP A 319 3.74 14.73 -2.21
N LYS A 320 2.71 13.97 -2.56
CA LYS A 320 2.17 12.89 -1.74
C LYS A 320 2.45 11.55 -2.42
N TYR A 321 3.01 10.60 -1.67
CA TYR A 321 3.20 9.25 -2.18
C TYR A 321 1.86 8.55 -2.38
N VAL A 322 1.63 8.02 -3.57
CA VAL A 322 0.40 7.34 -4.00
C VAL A 322 0.65 5.94 -4.58
N GLY A 323 1.91 5.56 -4.80
CA GLY A 323 2.31 4.23 -5.26
C GLY A 323 3.04 4.24 -6.61
N LEU A 324 3.92 3.26 -6.82
CA LEU A 324 4.84 3.22 -7.97
C LEU A 324 4.16 2.89 -9.32
N THR A 325 2.94 2.37 -9.30
CA THR A 325 2.19 2.01 -10.50
C THR A 325 1.13 3.05 -10.87
N VAL A 326 1.07 4.19 -10.18
CA VAL A 326 0.10 5.24 -10.46
C VAL A 326 0.60 6.10 -11.63
N PRO A 327 -0.13 6.18 -12.75
CA PRO A 327 0.28 6.98 -13.91
C PRO A 327 0.41 8.46 -13.58
N GLY A 328 1.31 9.16 -14.28
CA GLY A 328 1.49 10.61 -14.13
C GLY A 328 2.14 11.04 -12.83
N THR A 329 2.76 10.11 -12.10
CA THR A 329 3.54 10.40 -10.89
C THR A 329 5.03 10.49 -11.19
N THR A 330 5.79 11.08 -10.27
CA THR A 330 7.26 11.05 -10.28
C THR A 330 7.72 10.22 -9.09
N LEU A 331 8.40 9.10 -9.33
CA LEU A 331 8.83 8.16 -8.29
C LEU A 331 7.67 7.72 -7.36
N GLY A 332 6.44 7.64 -7.88
CA GLY A 332 5.24 7.32 -7.12
C GLY A 332 4.65 8.46 -6.29
N PHE A 333 5.16 9.69 -6.44
CA PHE A 333 4.60 10.89 -5.83
C PHE A 333 3.71 11.66 -6.81
N GLU A 334 2.52 12.04 -6.35
CA GLU A 334 1.62 12.95 -7.04
C GLU A 334 1.82 14.37 -6.53
N ALA A 335 1.99 15.33 -7.44
CA ALA A 335 2.06 16.75 -7.14
C ALA A 335 0.66 17.36 -6.99
N GLN A 336 0.42 18.06 -5.90
CA GLN A 336 -0.82 18.77 -5.63
C GLN A 336 -0.49 20.20 -5.14
N PRO A 337 -1.26 21.24 -5.53
CA PRO A 337 -1.10 22.56 -4.94
C PRO A 337 -1.29 22.49 -3.42
N TRP A 338 -0.39 23.12 -2.66
CA TRP A 338 -0.61 23.31 -1.23
C TRP A 338 -1.67 24.38 -1.03
N VAL A 339 -2.75 24.01 -0.36
CA VAL A 339 -3.91 24.88 -0.16
C VAL A 339 -3.80 25.55 1.20
N GLU A 340 -3.46 26.84 1.20
CA GLU A 340 -3.48 27.68 2.39
C GLU A 340 -4.92 27.99 2.83
N GLY A 341 -5.16 28.02 4.13
CA GLY A 341 -6.48 28.35 4.68
C GLY A 341 -6.71 27.78 6.08
N LYS A 342 -7.78 28.26 6.73
CA LYS A 342 -8.17 27.79 8.06
C LYS A 342 -8.68 26.36 7.97
N ALA A 343 -8.03 25.42 8.66
CA ALA A 343 -8.56 24.07 8.84
C ALA A 343 -9.90 24.15 9.58
N LEU A 344 -10.92 23.46 9.06
CA LEU A 344 -12.23 23.43 9.68
C LEU A 344 -12.27 22.49 10.90
N ARG A 345 -13.17 22.81 11.82
CA ARG A 345 -13.53 21.99 12.99
C ARG A 345 -15.01 21.65 12.95
N ARG A 346 -15.43 20.75 13.83
CA ARG A 346 -16.86 20.46 14.03
C ARG A 346 -17.65 21.72 14.38
N GLU A 347 -17.07 22.62 15.17
CA GLU A 347 -17.71 23.91 15.50
C GLU A 347 -17.93 24.84 14.29
N ASP A 348 -17.19 24.64 13.20
CA ASP A 348 -17.37 25.43 11.97
C ASP A 348 -18.51 24.89 11.09
N LEU A 349 -19.21 23.82 11.51
CA LEU A 349 -20.32 23.21 10.78
C LEU A 349 -21.48 24.22 10.64
N LYS A 350 -21.63 24.72 9.42
CA LYS A 350 -22.70 25.63 9.00
C LYS A 350 -23.31 25.11 7.70
N ARG A 351 -24.44 25.71 7.28
CA ARG A 351 -25.18 25.27 6.10
C ARG A 351 -24.30 25.16 4.84
N ASP A 352 -23.41 26.13 4.62
CA ASP A 352 -22.47 26.15 3.50
C ASP A 352 -21.47 24.97 3.53
N VAL A 353 -21.00 24.60 4.72
CA VAL A 353 -20.14 23.41 4.93
C VAL A 353 -20.93 22.14 4.63
N ILE A 354 -22.15 22.00 5.15
CA ILE A 354 -22.99 20.82 4.93
C ILE A 354 -23.31 20.64 3.43
N ASP A 355 -23.71 21.73 2.76
CA ASP A 355 -23.99 21.73 1.32
C ASP A 355 -22.73 21.41 0.50
N ARG A 356 -21.55 21.83 0.98
CA ARG A 356 -20.28 21.48 0.35
C ARG A 356 -19.92 20.01 0.54
N LEU A 357 -20.13 19.44 1.74
CA LEU A 357 -19.92 18.01 2.03
C LEU A 357 -20.75 17.15 1.07
N GLY A 358 -22.06 17.40 0.99
CA GLY A 358 -22.97 16.62 0.13
C GLY A 358 -22.59 16.69 -1.35
N ARG A 359 -22.34 17.90 -1.86
CA ARG A 359 -21.90 18.11 -3.26
C ARG A 359 -20.56 17.45 -3.55
N HIS A 360 -19.62 17.48 -2.61
CA HIS A 360 -18.33 16.84 -2.79
C HIS A 360 -18.46 15.32 -2.86
N ILE A 361 -19.20 14.70 -1.92
CA ILE A 361 -19.49 13.26 -1.92
C ILE A 361 -20.11 12.84 -3.26
N ALA A 362 -21.09 13.61 -3.76
CA ALA A 362 -21.67 13.37 -5.08
C ALA A 362 -20.64 13.45 -6.21
N SER A 363 -19.74 14.43 -6.16
CA SER A 363 -18.74 14.66 -7.21
C SER A 363 -17.61 13.62 -7.28
N VAL A 364 -17.29 12.97 -6.15
CA VAL A 364 -16.23 11.96 -6.07
C VAL A 364 -16.75 10.53 -6.10
N ALA A 365 -18.08 10.34 -6.15
CA ALA A 365 -18.70 9.04 -6.22
C ALA A 365 -18.15 8.22 -7.41
N GLY A 366 -17.61 7.05 -7.09
CA GLY A 366 -17.01 6.16 -8.08
C GLY A 366 -18.03 5.34 -8.85
N PRO A 367 -17.60 4.58 -9.87
CA PRO A 367 -18.48 3.68 -10.60
C PRO A 367 -19.15 2.65 -9.66
N PRO A 368 -20.35 2.15 -9.99
CA PRO A 368 -21.01 1.16 -9.16
C PRO A 368 -20.17 -0.10 -8.96
N LEU A 369 -20.28 -0.70 -7.77
CA LEU A 369 -19.72 -2.01 -7.51
C LEU A 369 -20.55 -3.09 -8.21
N THR A 370 -19.91 -4.18 -8.65
CA THR A 370 -20.63 -5.39 -9.04
C THR A 370 -21.39 -5.95 -7.84
N GLY A 371 -22.47 -6.71 -8.09
CA GLY A 371 -23.27 -7.32 -7.01
C GLY A 371 -22.42 -8.16 -6.06
N GLU A 372 -21.51 -8.96 -6.63
CA GLU A 372 -20.56 -9.78 -5.86
C GLU A 372 -19.57 -8.92 -5.04
N ALA A 373 -18.97 -7.90 -5.65
CA ALA A 373 -18.03 -7.01 -4.94
C ALA A 373 -18.72 -6.28 -3.78
N ALA A 374 -19.98 -5.87 -3.95
CA ALA A 374 -20.77 -5.26 -2.88
C ALA A 374 -21.06 -6.25 -1.73
N VAL A 375 -21.35 -7.52 -2.03
CA VAL A 375 -21.53 -8.57 -1.02
C VAL A 375 -20.24 -8.80 -0.23
N LYS A 376 -19.11 -9.04 -0.93
CA LYS A 376 -17.79 -9.25 -0.30
C LYS A 376 -17.39 -8.06 0.58
N ALA A 377 -17.67 -6.83 0.14
CA ALA A 377 -17.43 -5.63 0.94
C ALA A 377 -18.24 -5.62 2.24
N ARG A 378 -19.53 -5.96 2.20
CA ARG A 378 -20.39 -6.01 3.39
C ARG A 378 -19.97 -7.11 4.36
N GLU A 379 -19.67 -8.31 3.87
CA GLU A 379 -19.21 -9.43 4.71
C GLU A 379 -17.93 -9.07 5.48
N ARG A 380 -17.00 -8.44 4.79
CA ARG A 380 -15.75 -7.93 5.38
C ARG A 380 -16.00 -6.90 6.47
N LEU A 381 -16.90 -5.93 6.24
CA LEU A 381 -17.26 -4.93 7.25
C LEU A 381 -18.01 -5.53 8.44
N VAL A 382 -18.94 -6.48 8.23
CA VAL A 382 -19.63 -7.20 9.31
C VAL A 382 -18.63 -7.92 10.22
N LYS A 383 -17.65 -8.61 9.63
CA LYS A 383 -16.57 -9.26 10.39
C LYS A 383 -15.74 -8.25 11.18
N MET A 384 -15.35 -7.14 10.55
CA MET A 384 -14.58 -6.08 11.20
C MET A 384 -15.35 -5.47 12.38
N VAL A 385 -16.64 -5.13 12.20
CA VAL A 385 -17.48 -4.58 13.26
C VAL A 385 -17.54 -5.53 14.44
N ARG A 386 -17.85 -6.80 14.20
CA ARG A 386 -17.95 -7.80 15.26
C ARG A 386 -16.69 -7.86 16.11
N VAL A 387 -15.53 -8.03 15.48
CA VAL A 387 -14.26 -8.19 16.20
C VAL A 387 -13.85 -6.89 16.92
N ASN A 388 -14.02 -5.73 16.27
CA ASN A 388 -13.64 -4.47 16.91
C ASN A 388 -14.55 -4.12 18.10
N LEU A 389 -15.85 -4.43 18.04
CA LEU A 389 -16.77 -4.24 19.18
C LEU A 389 -16.47 -5.24 20.30
N GLU A 390 -16.24 -6.51 19.96
CA GLU A 390 -15.89 -7.57 20.91
C GLU A 390 -14.64 -7.19 21.73
N GLU A 391 -13.56 -6.79 21.06
CA GLU A 391 -12.32 -6.38 21.73
C GLU A 391 -12.47 -5.08 22.51
N ALA A 392 -13.39 -4.22 22.10
CA ALA A 392 -13.73 -2.99 22.83
C ALA A 392 -14.64 -3.25 24.04
N GLY A 393 -15.11 -4.49 24.25
CA GLY A 393 -16.05 -4.86 25.30
C GLY A 393 -17.44 -4.25 25.12
N LEU A 394 -17.85 -3.99 23.88
CA LEU A 394 -19.15 -3.41 23.54
C LEU A 394 -20.15 -4.50 23.10
N GLU A 395 -21.44 -4.23 23.29
CA GLU A 395 -22.50 -5.10 22.80
C GLU A 395 -22.43 -5.22 21.27
N ILE A 396 -22.58 -6.44 20.77
CA ILE A 396 -22.62 -6.72 19.34
C ILE A 396 -24.10 -6.78 18.94
N PRO A 397 -24.63 -5.77 18.20
CA PRO A 397 -26.02 -5.79 17.77
C PRO A 397 -26.23 -6.84 16.67
N THR A 398 -27.49 -7.16 16.39
CA THR A 398 -27.83 -7.86 15.15
C THR A 398 -27.44 -6.99 13.95
N LEU A 399 -26.42 -7.41 13.24
CA LEU A 399 -25.93 -6.71 12.05
C LEU A 399 -26.78 -7.13 10.86
N THR A 400 -27.68 -6.24 10.42
CA THR A 400 -28.45 -6.40 9.17
C THR A 400 -27.81 -5.52 8.09
N PRO A 401 -26.83 -6.04 7.33
CA PRO A 401 -26.23 -5.27 6.26
C PRO A 401 -27.27 -5.03 5.16
N SER A 402 -27.35 -3.79 4.67
CA SER A 402 -28.29 -3.44 3.60
C SER A 402 -28.10 -4.32 2.36
N GLN A 403 -29.23 -4.80 1.82
CA GLN A 403 -29.28 -5.57 0.58
C GLN A 403 -29.26 -4.69 -0.68
N GLU A 404 -29.11 -3.37 -0.55
CA GLU A 404 -29.03 -2.47 -1.71
C GLU A 404 -27.95 -2.95 -2.69
N GLN A 405 -28.37 -3.18 -3.94
CA GLN A 405 -27.51 -3.52 -5.07
C GLN A 405 -27.39 -2.29 -5.98
N GLY A 406 -26.22 -2.09 -6.59
CA GLY A 406 -26.09 -1.19 -7.73
C GLY A 406 -26.11 0.32 -7.43
N GLY A 407 -25.40 0.76 -6.39
CA GLY A 407 -25.11 2.19 -6.13
C GLY A 407 -23.65 2.56 -6.44
N PRO A 408 -23.33 3.86 -6.59
CA PRO A 408 -21.95 4.34 -6.74
C PRO A 408 -21.04 3.84 -5.60
N SER A 409 -19.74 3.70 -5.88
CA SER A 409 -18.74 3.40 -4.85
C SER A 409 -18.28 4.67 -4.14
N ALA A 410 -17.75 4.51 -2.93
CA ALA A 410 -17.11 5.60 -2.20
C ALA A 410 -15.86 6.11 -2.93
N GLY A 411 -15.60 7.41 -2.80
CA GLY A 411 -14.51 8.11 -3.46
C GLY A 411 -13.48 8.73 -2.51
N GLU A 412 -13.83 9.00 -1.25
CA GLU A 412 -12.96 9.76 -0.34
C GLU A 412 -12.51 8.97 0.89
N TYR A 413 -13.29 7.98 1.36
CA TYR A 413 -12.97 7.05 2.46
C TYR A 413 -12.90 7.70 3.86
N ARG A 414 -12.59 9.00 3.94
CA ARG A 414 -12.56 9.81 5.16
C ARG A 414 -12.91 11.27 4.88
N LEU A 415 -13.76 11.85 5.72
CA LEU A 415 -14.28 13.21 5.55
C LEU A 415 -14.10 14.04 6.82
N ALA A 416 -12.97 13.85 7.52
CA ALA A 416 -12.72 14.47 8.82
C ALA A 416 -12.65 16.01 8.72
N PRO A 417 -13.11 16.78 9.73
CA PRO A 417 -13.20 18.24 9.63
C PRO A 417 -11.90 18.94 9.22
N TRP A 418 -10.77 18.53 9.79
CA TRP A 418 -9.46 19.14 9.54
C TRP A 418 -8.90 18.88 8.14
N GLU A 419 -9.49 17.96 7.39
CA GLU A 419 -9.15 17.75 5.99
C GLU A 419 -9.80 18.83 5.11
N TRP A 420 -10.68 19.67 5.64
CA TRP A 420 -11.31 20.76 4.91
C TRP A 420 -10.69 22.11 5.27
N ARG A 421 -10.57 22.98 4.26
CA ARG A 421 -10.05 24.34 4.39
C ARG A 421 -11.10 25.35 4.01
N ARG A 422 -11.23 26.39 4.83
CA ARG A 422 -11.85 27.64 4.42
C ARG A 422 -10.78 28.61 3.95
N LEU A 423 -10.88 29.00 2.69
CA LEU A 423 -9.99 29.94 2.03
C LEU A 423 -10.32 31.38 2.44
N PRO A 424 -9.41 32.35 2.22
CA PRO A 424 -9.68 33.76 2.50
C PRO A 424 -10.88 34.35 1.76
N ASN A 425 -11.19 33.83 0.56
CA ASN A 425 -12.36 34.23 -0.23
C ASN A 425 -13.68 33.59 0.25
N GLY A 426 -13.63 32.75 1.29
CA GLY A 426 -14.78 32.04 1.86
C GLY A 426 -15.02 30.64 1.30
N ASP A 427 -14.38 30.27 0.19
CA ASP A 427 -14.54 28.95 -0.43
C ASP A 427 -14.07 27.82 0.49
N ILE A 428 -14.71 26.66 0.34
CA ILE A 428 -14.41 25.46 1.14
C ILE A 428 -13.84 24.38 0.22
N VAL A 429 -12.64 23.90 0.54
CA VAL A 429 -11.91 22.93 -0.27
C VAL A 429 -11.50 21.73 0.58
N LYS A 430 -11.71 20.51 0.05
CA LYS A 430 -11.15 19.28 0.63
C LYS A 430 -9.68 19.20 0.29
N THR A 431 -8.86 19.03 1.31
CA THR A 431 -7.42 18.77 1.23
C THR A 431 -7.15 17.33 1.61
N GLY A 432 -6.16 16.71 0.96
CA GLY A 432 -5.77 15.34 1.25
C GLY A 432 -6.71 14.29 0.67
N ARG A 433 -6.93 14.31 -0.65
CA ARG A 433 -7.59 13.19 -1.35
C ARG A 433 -6.86 11.89 -1.02
N ILE A 434 -7.60 10.89 -0.58
CA ILE A 434 -7.10 9.51 -0.54
C ILE A 434 -7.21 9.01 -1.98
N SER A 435 -6.12 8.45 -2.52
CA SER A 435 -6.18 7.82 -3.84
C SER A 435 -7.31 6.79 -3.83
N PRO A 436 -8.17 6.72 -4.86
CA PRO A 436 -9.28 5.76 -4.94
C PRO A 436 -8.81 4.28 -5.03
N THR A 437 -7.50 4.05 -4.98
CA THR A 437 -6.88 2.73 -4.89
C THR A 437 -7.17 2.07 -3.54
N LEU A 438 -7.06 0.74 -3.50
CA LEU A 438 -7.08 -0.02 -2.26
C LEU A 438 -6.10 0.60 -1.26
N ASP A 439 -6.58 0.90 -0.05
CA ASP A 439 -5.73 1.29 1.06
C ASP A 439 -5.28 0.03 1.83
N HIS A 440 -4.29 0.14 2.70
CA HIS A 440 -3.75 -0.96 3.53
C HIS A 440 -4.79 -1.51 4.55
N THR A 441 -5.99 -0.92 4.59
CA THR A 441 -7.04 -1.22 5.58
C THR A 441 -7.97 -2.31 5.08
N ILE A 442 -8.62 -2.97 6.03
CA ILE A 442 -9.69 -3.93 5.78
C ILE A 442 -10.93 -3.29 5.12
N VAL A 443 -11.02 -1.96 5.02
CA VAL A 443 -12.22 -1.31 4.48
C VAL A 443 -12.35 -1.59 2.98
N GLY A 444 -11.25 -1.56 2.21
CA GLY A 444 -11.24 -1.81 0.76
C GLY A 444 -12.29 -1.00 -0.01
N ARG A 445 -12.60 -1.37 -1.26
CA ARG A 445 -13.71 -0.74 -2.01
C ARG A 445 -15.07 -1.08 -1.38
N HIS A 446 -15.97 -0.10 -1.31
CA HIS A 446 -17.28 -0.22 -0.67
C HIS A 446 -18.29 0.81 -1.24
N PRO A 447 -19.61 0.67 -0.95
CA PRO A 447 -20.64 1.59 -1.45
C PRO A 447 -20.52 3.01 -0.90
N LEU A 448 -20.99 4.00 -1.66
CA LEU A 448 -20.98 5.44 -1.31
C LEU A 448 -21.58 5.76 0.07
N ALA A 449 -22.48 4.91 0.57
CA ALA A 449 -23.05 5.02 1.90
C ALA A 449 -21.99 5.13 3.02
N TRP A 450 -20.77 4.62 2.82
CA TRP A 450 -19.65 4.81 3.74
C TRP A 450 -19.18 6.26 3.81
N ASP A 451 -19.06 6.97 2.69
CA ASP A 451 -18.64 8.38 2.68
C ASP A 451 -19.70 9.26 3.37
N ILE A 452 -20.98 8.98 3.11
CA ILE A 452 -22.08 9.68 3.80
C ILE A 452 -22.06 9.39 5.30
N ALA A 453 -21.94 8.12 5.69
CA ALA A 453 -21.84 7.72 7.09
C ALA A 453 -20.59 8.31 7.77
N GLY A 454 -19.47 8.35 7.06
CA GLY A 454 -18.23 8.96 7.52
C GLY A 454 -18.39 10.46 7.76
N ALA A 455 -19.05 11.19 6.87
CA ALA A 455 -19.38 12.60 7.10
C ALA A 455 -20.28 12.78 8.33
N MET A 456 -21.34 11.96 8.47
CA MET A 456 -22.25 12.00 9.61
C MET A 456 -21.52 11.79 10.94
N VAL A 457 -20.65 10.79 11.02
CA VAL A 457 -19.89 10.46 12.23
C VAL A 457 -18.78 11.49 12.48
N GLU A 458 -17.96 11.81 11.48
CA GLU A 458 -16.80 12.70 11.65
C GLU A 458 -17.18 14.12 12.04
N TRP A 459 -18.31 14.63 11.55
CA TRP A 459 -18.82 15.96 11.85
C TRP A 459 -19.81 16.00 13.01
N ASP A 460 -20.15 14.85 13.60
CA ASP A 460 -21.14 14.72 14.68
C ASP A 460 -22.47 15.39 14.33
N LEU A 461 -23.00 15.06 13.13
CA LEU A 461 -24.19 15.71 12.59
C LEU A 461 -25.43 15.39 13.45
N ASP A 462 -26.23 16.41 13.73
CA ASP A 462 -27.57 16.26 14.27
C ASP A 462 -28.61 15.92 13.18
N GLU A 463 -29.86 15.65 13.58
CA GLU A 463 -30.91 15.27 12.63
C GLU A 463 -31.19 16.32 11.54
N GLU A 464 -31.03 17.61 11.83
CA GLU A 464 -31.26 18.69 10.85
C GLU A 464 -30.12 18.73 9.83
N ALA A 465 -28.88 18.67 10.32
CA ALA A 465 -27.68 18.64 9.49
C ALA A 465 -27.60 17.35 8.64
N GLU A 466 -28.05 16.21 9.17
CA GLU A 466 -28.17 14.95 8.42
C GLU A 466 -29.14 15.10 7.23
N LYS A 467 -30.34 15.66 7.45
CA LYS A 467 -31.31 15.93 6.38
C LYS A 467 -30.74 16.89 5.33
N ALA A 468 -30.02 17.91 5.79
CA ALA A 468 -29.36 18.89 4.94
C ALA A 468 -28.27 18.27 4.06
N LEU A 469 -27.45 17.37 4.61
CA LEU A 469 -26.43 16.63 3.88
C LEU A 469 -27.07 15.76 2.79
N LEU A 470 -28.09 14.98 3.16
CA LEU A 470 -28.79 14.05 2.28
C LEU A 470 -29.54 14.75 1.14
N ALA A 471 -29.90 16.03 1.30
CA ALA A 471 -30.52 16.82 0.22
C ALA A 471 -29.56 17.05 -0.97
N ASN A 472 -28.24 16.99 -0.74
CA ASN A 472 -27.21 17.23 -1.76
C ASN A 472 -26.35 15.98 -2.08
N ALA A 473 -26.57 14.87 -1.36
CA ALA A 473 -25.88 13.61 -1.58
C ALA A 473 -26.76 12.63 -2.37
N PRO A 474 -26.17 11.61 -3.05
CA PRO A 474 -26.95 10.55 -3.66
C PRO A 474 -27.80 9.80 -2.64
N LYS A 475 -28.97 9.31 -3.09
CA LYS A 475 -29.93 8.62 -2.21
C LYS A 475 -29.35 7.32 -1.67
N VAL A 476 -29.53 7.11 -0.37
CA VAL A 476 -29.18 5.88 0.36
C VAL A 476 -30.29 5.61 1.38
N SER A 477 -30.70 4.35 1.56
CA SER A 477 -31.68 4.01 2.59
C SER A 477 -31.19 4.33 4.01
N SER A 478 -32.15 4.64 4.89
CA SER A 478 -31.88 4.80 6.33
C SER A 478 -31.28 3.54 6.95
N GLU A 479 -31.71 2.35 6.51
CA GLU A 479 -31.15 1.07 6.95
C GLU A 479 -29.66 0.93 6.60
N ALA A 480 -29.31 1.22 5.33
CA ALA A 480 -27.91 1.24 4.92
C ALA A 480 -27.09 2.23 5.73
N LEU A 481 -27.58 3.47 5.90
CA LEU A 481 -26.86 4.50 6.66
C LEU A 481 -26.65 4.09 8.12
N ARG A 482 -27.62 3.46 8.77
CA ARG A 482 -27.46 2.97 10.15
C ARG A 482 -26.31 1.96 10.25
N PHE A 483 -26.28 0.96 9.34
CA PHE A 483 -25.20 -0.03 9.29
C PHE A 483 -23.83 0.62 9.02
N TYR A 484 -23.73 1.49 8.00
CA TYR A 484 -22.46 2.09 7.63
C TYR A 484 -21.94 3.09 8.66
N ARG A 485 -22.81 3.78 9.42
CA ARG A 485 -22.40 4.64 10.55
C ARG A 485 -21.76 3.80 11.66
N LEU A 486 -22.39 2.68 12.03
CA LEU A 486 -21.83 1.75 13.01
C LEU A 486 -20.50 1.18 12.51
N ALA A 487 -20.44 0.75 11.24
CA ALA A 487 -19.23 0.21 10.65
C ALA A 487 -18.08 1.22 10.59
N TYR A 488 -18.38 2.46 10.18
CA TYR A 488 -17.39 3.53 10.15
C TYR A 488 -16.84 3.83 11.55
N ALA A 489 -17.71 4.01 12.55
CA ALA A 489 -17.29 4.31 13.91
C ALA A 489 -16.50 3.15 14.53
N ALA A 490 -16.93 1.90 14.36
CA ALA A 490 -16.21 0.72 14.84
C ALA A 490 -14.84 0.55 14.18
N PHE A 491 -14.73 0.85 12.89
CA PHE A 491 -13.45 0.87 12.18
C PHE A 491 -12.51 1.94 12.75
N ARG A 492 -12.99 3.17 12.92
CA ARG A 492 -12.17 4.28 13.42
C ARG A 492 -11.77 4.11 14.88
N MET A 493 -12.64 3.58 15.72
CA MET A 493 -12.32 3.16 17.09
C MET A 493 -11.17 2.14 17.08
N GLY A 494 -11.30 1.07 16.29
CA GLY A 494 -10.24 0.08 16.11
C GLY A 494 -8.92 0.72 15.66
N MET A 495 -8.94 1.53 14.60
CA MET A 495 -7.73 2.23 14.16
C MET A 495 -7.06 3.04 15.28
N CYS A 496 -7.85 3.80 16.07
CA CYS A 496 -7.34 4.60 17.16
C CYS A 496 -6.68 3.74 18.25
N ALA A 497 -7.37 2.70 18.70
CA ALA A 497 -6.87 1.81 19.75
C ALA A 497 -5.60 1.06 19.33
N MET A 498 -5.53 0.54 18.10
CA MET A 498 -4.33 -0.11 17.58
C MET A 498 -3.15 0.85 17.47
N CYS A 499 -3.36 2.00 16.83
CA CYS A 499 -2.28 2.97 16.62
C CYS A 499 -1.78 3.55 17.95
N ALA A 500 -2.65 3.68 18.96
CA ALA A 500 -2.25 4.17 20.28
C ALA A 500 -1.23 3.24 20.95
N GLY A 501 -1.30 1.93 20.70
CA GLY A 501 -0.34 0.94 21.20
C GLY A 501 1.03 1.01 20.52
N MET A 502 1.14 1.67 19.36
CA MET A 502 2.36 1.80 18.55
C MET A 502 2.97 3.21 18.57
N SER A 503 2.33 4.15 19.27
CA SER A 503 2.67 5.56 19.24
C SER A 503 3.36 6.03 20.52
N ASP A 504 4.03 7.17 20.46
CA ASP A 504 4.50 7.85 21.67
C ASP A 504 3.34 8.26 22.58
N GLN A 505 3.66 8.65 23.83
CA GLN A 505 2.62 8.99 24.80
C GLN A 505 1.73 10.18 24.39
N ALA A 506 2.26 11.15 23.65
CA ALA A 506 1.53 12.35 23.27
C ALA A 506 0.52 12.04 22.16
N GLU A 507 0.93 11.30 21.14
CA GLU A 507 0.06 10.84 20.07
C GLU A 507 -0.95 9.80 20.58
N ALA A 508 -0.53 8.86 21.44
CA ALA A 508 -1.42 7.90 22.08
C ALA A 508 -2.55 8.57 22.90
N ARG A 509 -2.30 9.74 23.52
CA ARG A 509 -3.35 10.52 24.19
C ARG A 509 -4.38 11.08 23.20
N ARG A 510 -3.95 11.57 22.04
CA ARG A 510 -4.86 12.07 20.99
C ARG A 510 -5.69 10.94 20.40
N LEU A 511 -5.05 9.81 20.11
CA LEU A 511 -5.73 8.60 19.62
C LEU A 511 -6.76 8.09 20.64
N ARG A 512 -6.46 8.08 21.94
CA ARG A 512 -7.44 7.70 22.97
C ARG A 512 -8.61 8.69 23.11
N ARG A 513 -8.37 9.98 22.92
CA ARG A 513 -9.46 10.98 22.87
C ARG A 513 -10.39 10.69 21.68
N ASP A 514 -9.81 10.43 20.51
CA ASP A 514 -10.58 10.15 19.31
C ASP A 514 -11.28 8.77 19.39
N ASP A 515 -10.66 7.77 20.03
CA ASP A 515 -11.29 6.47 20.37
C ASP A 515 -12.57 6.65 21.21
N ALA A 516 -12.50 7.47 22.27
CA ALA A 516 -13.66 7.76 23.11
C ALA A 516 -14.80 8.42 22.32
N PHE A 517 -14.48 9.34 21.41
CA PHE A 517 -15.46 9.95 20.50
C PHE A 517 -16.17 8.91 19.62
N TYR A 518 -15.42 7.98 19.00
CA TYR A 518 -16.04 6.94 18.18
C TYR A 518 -16.84 5.94 19.02
N ARG A 519 -16.42 5.65 20.25
CA ARG A 519 -17.18 4.82 21.20
C ARG A 519 -18.53 5.45 21.55
N GLU A 520 -18.57 6.74 21.82
CA GLU A 520 -19.83 7.46 22.05
C GLU A 520 -20.74 7.46 20.83
N ALA A 521 -20.17 7.60 19.62
CA ALA A 521 -20.92 7.47 18.38
C ALA A 521 -21.53 6.07 18.21
N ILE A 522 -20.80 5.00 18.56
CA ILE A 522 -21.32 3.62 18.55
C ILE A 522 -22.46 3.47 19.56
N LEU A 523 -22.29 3.95 20.80
CA LEU A 523 -23.31 3.83 21.86
C LEU A 523 -24.63 4.54 21.51
N ARG A 524 -24.59 5.60 20.69
CA ARG A 524 -25.81 6.27 20.18
C ARG A 524 -26.54 5.47 19.07
N LEU A 525 -25.89 4.48 18.47
CA LEU A 525 -26.41 3.69 17.33
C LEU A 525 -26.91 2.30 17.75
N LEU A 526 -26.40 1.79 18.88
CA LEU A 526 -26.91 0.61 19.58
C LEU A 526 -28.25 0.98 20.24
#